data_AF-A0A540K9M6-F1
#
_entry.id   AF-A0A540K9M6-F1
#
_cell.length_a   1.000
_cell.length_b   1.000
_cell.length_c   1.000
_cell.angle_alpha   90.00
_cell.angle_beta   90.00
_cell.angle_gamma   90.00
#
_symmetry.space_group_name_H-M   'P 1'
#
loop_
_entity.id
_entity.type
_entity.pdbx_description
1 polymer ?
#
loop_
_entity_poly.entity_id
_entity_poly.type
_entity_poly.pdbx_seq_one_letter_code
_entity_poly.pdbx_strand_id
1 'polypeptide(L)'
;MDHDIVPKPRTALHSLQNLGLYFGCKTGKEELSYFWCSDNVSVDFGIRIQKVICLLKYDEVEYKLELSYENIWQTELYSPRGHTAKKLLFQLLGAPRIFEKEADSSGQAYEDPFQNYCRETPDDQWIRTTDFTPSCAIGQSSVLCLELPYGLQLPDFGENFPGYKGIVRDLVTELCPPFSCSDLGAMVCPPECVGVPYDILFKVNSLVQQGWLPGPKLGDNFFELVDARKRDLACIEYALDKLYNLRDSCYEPSMWLEEQYMKYRRLKKPPKSPLRENSMWMFASRWGLTADDIREWMGDFCHIKNVAKYAARLGQSFGSSTETLTVAKHEIEVIPDIVLDKYVFSDGIGKISADFAKKVALKCGYKGFTPSAFQIRYGGYKGVVAIDPTSSMKLSLRKSMSKYESENTKLDVLACSKYQPCFLNRQLITLLSTLEVPDLVFMKKQRAAVQQLNAILTDPLKAQDALDLMSPGETTNILKELLTCGYKPDVEPFLSMMLQIFRASKLLDLRLKTRIFIPDGRAMMGCLDETGTLEYGEVFVQLSGNRHPGSASNHIEGKVVVAKNPCLHPGDVRVLKAVNVPELHHMVDCVVFPQKGSR
;
A
#
# COMPACT_ATOMS: atom_id res chain seq x y z
N MET A 1 -9.32 -5.79 -41.29
CA MET A 1 -9.65 -4.42 -41.73
C MET A 1 -10.65 -3.92 -40.71
N ASP A 2 -10.33 -3.06 -39.74
CA ASP A 2 -9.29 -2.04 -39.68
C ASP A 2 -8.55 -2.08 -38.34
N HIS A 3 -7.22 -2.21 -38.42
CA HIS A 3 -6.32 -1.89 -37.32
C HIS A 3 -5.99 -0.40 -37.43
N ASP A 4 -6.66 0.42 -36.63
CA ASP A 4 -6.38 1.85 -36.53
C ASP A 4 -5.09 2.02 -35.68
N ILE A 5 -3.93 2.03 -36.34
CA ILE A 5 -2.57 2.24 -35.78
C ILE A 5 -2.23 3.74 -35.77
N VAL A 6 -3.24 4.59 -35.54
CA VAL A 6 -3.03 6.00 -35.22
C VAL A 6 -3.55 6.17 -33.79
N PRO A 7 -2.73 6.61 -32.82
CA PRO A 7 -3.27 7.04 -31.53
C PRO A 7 -4.26 8.16 -31.83
N LYS A 8 -5.57 7.88 -31.78
CA LYS A 8 -6.58 8.93 -31.81
C LYS A 8 -6.19 9.92 -30.71
N PRO A 9 -6.07 11.22 -30.99
CA PRO A 9 -5.64 12.19 -30.00
C PRO A 9 -6.46 12.00 -28.73
N ARG A 10 -5.80 12.15 -27.57
CA ARG A 10 -6.45 12.13 -26.25
C ARG A 10 -7.26 13.42 -26.08
N THR A 11 -8.21 13.67 -26.96
CA THR A 11 -9.08 14.84 -26.92
C THR A 11 -10.07 14.67 -25.77
N ALA A 12 -10.32 15.74 -25.04
CA ALA A 12 -11.41 15.79 -24.07
C ALA A 12 -12.73 15.42 -24.78
N LEU A 13 -13.52 14.55 -24.15
CA LEU A 13 -14.80 14.11 -24.73
C LEU A 13 -15.88 15.17 -24.49
N HIS A 14 -15.76 15.91 -23.40
CA HIS A 14 -16.68 16.95 -22.98
C HIS A 14 -15.89 18.19 -22.54
N SER A 15 -16.35 19.35 -23.00
CA SER A 15 -15.87 20.67 -22.57
C SER A 15 -17.07 21.47 -22.09
N LEU A 16 -17.04 21.92 -20.84
CA LEU A 16 -18.04 22.78 -20.23
C LEU A 16 -17.42 24.16 -20.00
N GLN A 17 -18.19 25.21 -20.25
CA GLN A 17 -17.72 26.59 -20.23
C GLN A 17 -18.59 27.43 -19.29
N ASN A 18 -18.03 28.52 -18.79
CA ASN A 18 -18.71 29.47 -17.90
C ASN A 18 -19.24 28.83 -16.60
N LEU A 19 -18.44 27.97 -15.98
CA LEU A 19 -18.78 27.33 -14.71
C LEU A 19 -18.32 28.19 -13.52
N GLY A 20 -19.06 28.12 -12.42
CA GLY A 20 -18.56 28.55 -11.11
C GLY A 20 -17.73 27.43 -10.48
N LEU A 21 -16.60 27.74 -9.87
CA LEU A 21 -15.70 26.80 -9.21
C LEU A 21 -15.56 27.17 -7.73
N TYR A 22 -15.75 26.19 -6.84
CA TYR A 22 -15.67 26.37 -5.39
C TYR A 22 -14.70 25.34 -4.80
N PHE A 23 -13.80 25.82 -3.94
CA PHE A 23 -12.89 25.00 -3.13
C PHE A 23 -13.32 25.06 -1.67
N GLY A 24 -13.55 23.91 -1.05
CA GLY A 24 -14.05 23.84 0.31
C GLY A 24 -14.06 22.46 0.95
N CYS A 25 -14.89 22.32 1.98
CA CYS A 25 -15.12 21.09 2.72
C CYS A 25 -16.62 20.88 2.94
N LYS A 26 -17.11 19.65 2.79
CA LYS A 26 -18.48 19.31 3.22
C LYS A 26 -18.57 19.37 4.74
N THR A 27 -19.47 20.20 5.24
CA THR A 27 -19.75 20.38 6.67
C THR A 27 -21.04 19.68 7.10
N GLY A 28 -21.80 19.18 6.12
CA GLY A 28 -22.99 18.35 6.29
C GLY A 28 -23.23 17.50 5.04
N LYS A 29 -24.30 16.69 5.04
CA LYS A 29 -24.68 15.90 3.85
C LYS A 29 -25.03 16.76 2.63
N GLU A 30 -25.58 17.94 2.89
CA GLU A 30 -26.09 18.91 1.91
C GLU A 30 -25.55 20.33 2.18
N GLU A 31 -24.42 20.42 2.91
CA GLU A 31 -23.78 21.68 3.28
C GLU A 31 -22.32 21.67 2.82
N LEU A 32 -21.93 22.70 2.07
CA LEU A 32 -20.58 22.94 1.60
C LEU A 32 -20.11 24.30 2.14
N SER A 33 -19.11 24.27 3.01
CA SER A 33 -18.37 25.47 3.40
C SER A 33 -17.21 25.65 2.43
N TYR A 34 -17.21 26.75 1.66
CA TYR A 34 -16.14 27.05 0.72
C TYR A 34 -15.26 28.18 1.25
N PHE A 35 -13.97 28.14 0.88
CA PHE A 35 -12.96 29.10 1.31
C PHE A 35 -12.55 30.03 0.17
N TRP A 36 -12.73 29.58 -1.07
CA TRP A 36 -12.44 30.35 -2.27
C TRP A 36 -13.35 29.91 -3.42
N CYS A 37 -13.71 30.86 -4.28
CA CYS A 37 -14.46 30.61 -5.49
C CYS A 37 -13.96 31.46 -6.67
N SER A 38 -14.27 31.00 -7.88
CA SER A 38 -14.01 31.72 -9.13
C SER A 38 -15.07 31.40 -10.16
N ASP A 39 -15.46 32.40 -10.94
CA ASP A 39 -16.39 32.27 -12.05
C ASP A 39 -15.65 32.19 -13.39
N ASN A 40 -16.39 31.88 -14.46
CA ASN A 40 -15.87 31.77 -15.83
C ASN A 40 -14.81 30.67 -16.01
N VAL A 41 -14.99 29.54 -15.31
CA VAL A 41 -14.09 28.39 -15.42
C VAL A 41 -14.51 27.50 -16.58
N SER A 42 -13.52 27.11 -17.39
CA SER A 42 -13.65 26.08 -18.43
C SER A 42 -13.22 24.73 -17.87
N VAL A 43 -14.01 23.68 -18.09
CA VAL A 43 -13.72 22.35 -17.56
C VAL A 43 -13.80 21.31 -18.67
N ASP A 44 -12.67 20.64 -18.88
CA ASP A 44 -12.50 19.57 -19.85
C ASP A 44 -12.34 18.22 -19.14
N PHE A 45 -13.08 17.21 -19.58
CA PHE A 45 -13.00 15.85 -19.02
C PHE A 45 -13.39 14.77 -20.03
N GLY A 46 -13.12 13.51 -19.68
CA GLY A 46 -13.52 12.36 -20.47
C GLY A 46 -12.84 11.06 -20.05
N ILE A 47 -13.51 9.94 -20.30
CA ILE A 47 -13.04 8.58 -19.94
C ILE A 47 -11.61 8.29 -20.42
N ARG A 48 -11.22 8.80 -21.60
CA ARG A 48 -9.89 8.53 -22.19
C ARG A 48 -8.77 9.37 -21.59
N ILE A 49 -9.07 10.55 -21.04
CA ILE A 49 -8.05 11.43 -20.44
C ILE A 49 -7.85 11.12 -18.95
N GLN A 50 -8.83 10.51 -18.28
CA GLN A 50 -8.78 10.08 -16.86
C GLN A 50 -8.42 11.19 -15.87
N LYS A 51 -8.68 12.45 -16.25
CA LYS A 51 -8.52 13.63 -15.41
C LYS A 51 -9.62 14.65 -15.73
N VAL A 52 -9.92 15.51 -14.76
CA VAL A 52 -10.67 16.75 -14.95
C VAL A 52 -9.66 17.87 -15.05
N ILE A 53 -9.74 18.67 -16.11
CA ILE A 53 -8.87 19.83 -16.33
C ILE A 53 -9.72 21.09 -16.19
N CYS A 54 -9.44 21.92 -15.19
CA CYS A 54 -10.07 23.22 -15.05
C CYS A 54 -9.10 24.30 -15.54
N LEU A 55 -9.56 25.18 -16.41
CA LEU A 55 -8.83 26.35 -16.88
C LEU A 55 -9.55 27.60 -16.37
N LEU A 56 -8.80 28.52 -15.77
CA LEU A 56 -9.33 29.75 -15.22
C LEU A 56 -8.28 30.87 -15.26
N LYS A 57 -8.71 32.11 -15.04
CA LYS A 57 -7.85 33.27 -14.91
C LYS A 57 -8.05 33.93 -13.55
N TYR A 58 -6.96 34.21 -12.85
CA TYR A 58 -6.96 34.85 -11.53
C TYR A 58 -5.76 35.81 -11.43
N ASP A 59 -5.97 37.03 -10.93
CA ASP A 59 -4.94 38.09 -10.84
C ASP A 59 -4.12 38.28 -12.13
N GLU A 60 -4.82 38.35 -13.27
CA GLU A 60 -4.23 38.46 -14.63
C GLU A 60 -3.40 37.26 -15.12
N VAL A 61 -3.30 36.18 -14.35
CA VAL A 61 -2.57 34.94 -14.70
C VAL A 61 -3.55 33.83 -15.06
N GLU A 62 -3.23 33.07 -16.11
CA GLU A 62 -3.98 31.85 -16.49
C GLU A 62 -3.47 30.65 -15.71
N TYR A 63 -4.40 29.89 -15.11
CA TYR A 63 -4.12 28.69 -14.33
C TYR A 63 -4.80 27.46 -14.94
N LYS A 64 -4.08 26.33 -14.88
CA LYS A 64 -4.57 25.00 -15.23
C LYS A 64 -4.53 24.10 -13.99
N LEU A 65 -5.68 23.56 -13.63
CA LEU A 65 -5.84 22.60 -12.53
C LEU A 65 -6.11 21.22 -13.11
N GLU A 66 -5.28 20.23 -12.76
CA GLU A 66 -5.47 18.84 -13.19
C GLU A 66 -5.83 17.95 -12.00
N LEU A 67 -7.07 17.46 -11.98
CA LEU A 67 -7.56 16.49 -11.01
C LEU A 67 -7.63 15.09 -11.65
N SER A 68 -6.67 14.23 -11.32
CA SER A 68 -6.67 12.82 -11.73
C SER A 68 -7.87 12.08 -11.13
N TYR A 69 -8.51 11.18 -11.89
CA TYR A 69 -9.65 10.41 -11.38
C TYR A 69 -9.28 9.52 -10.18
N GLU A 70 -8.01 9.15 -10.03
CA GLU A 70 -7.52 8.40 -8.86
C GLU A 70 -7.56 9.23 -7.56
N ASN A 71 -7.60 10.55 -7.68
CA ASN A 71 -7.71 11.49 -6.57
C ASN A 71 -9.17 11.88 -6.27
N ILE A 72 -10.15 11.25 -6.94
CA ILE A 72 -11.57 11.48 -6.69
C ILE A 72 -12.11 10.29 -5.89
N TRP A 73 -12.55 10.54 -4.66
CA TRP A 73 -13.22 9.55 -3.82
C TRP A 73 -14.63 9.25 -4.33
N GLN A 74 -15.41 10.31 -4.54
CA GLN A 74 -16.81 10.23 -4.94
C GLN A 74 -17.20 11.46 -5.75
N THR A 75 -18.12 11.26 -6.70
CA THR A 75 -18.71 12.35 -7.50
C THR A 75 -20.21 12.45 -7.21
N GLU A 76 -20.70 13.63 -6.87
CA GLU A 76 -22.11 13.87 -6.53
C GLU A 76 -22.69 14.99 -7.39
N LEU A 77 -23.80 14.73 -8.09
CA LEU A 77 -24.54 15.78 -8.82
C LEU A 77 -25.80 16.15 -8.05
N TYR A 78 -25.81 17.37 -7.50
CA TYR A 78 -26.96 17.98 -6.87
C TYR A 78 -27.82 18.66 -7.92
N SER A 79 -29.05 18.17 -8.07
CA SER A 79 -30.05 18.64 -9.03
C SER A 79 -31.32 19.04 -8.29
N PRO A 80 -31.38 20.27 -7.73
CA PRO A 80 -32.57 20.78 -7.05
C PRO A 80 -33.78 20.87 -8.01
N ARG A 81 -34.99 20.82 -7.44
CA ARG A 81 -36.23 21.01 -8.20
C ARG A 81 -36.48 22.51 -8.37
N GLY A 82 -36.48 23.01 -9.60
CA GLY A 82 -36.80 24.41 -9.91
C GLY A 82 -35.78 25.10 -10.82
N HIS A 83 -35.62 26.41 -10.67
CA HIS A 83 -34.68 27.24 -11.43
C HIS A 83 -33.30 27.41 -10.77
N THR A 84 -33.03 26.66 -9.70
CA THR A 84 -31.74 26.71 -8.99
C THR A 84 -30.64 26.00 -9.80
N ALA A 85 -29.42 26.53 -9.75
CA ALA A 85 -28.27 25.97 -10.46
C ALA A 85 -27.95 24.54 -9.97
N LYS A 86 -27.51 23.69 -10.89
CA LYS A 86 -27.03 22.33 -10.55
C LYS A 86 -25.59 22.42 -10.06
N LYS A 87 -25.20 21.58 -9.11
CA LYS A 87 -23.84 21.56 -8.57
C LYS A 87 -23.22 20.17 -8.70
N LEU A 88 -22.06 20.08 -9.34
CA LEU A 88 -21.27 18.85 -9.48
C LEU A 88 -20.10 18.89 -8.51
N LEU A 89 -20.14 18.02 -7.51
CA LEU A 89 -19.20 17.98 -6.40
C LEU A 89 -18.26 16.78 -6.53
N PHE A 90 -16.96 17.03 -6.47
CA PHE A 90 -15.91 16.01 -6.37
C PHE A 90 -15.35 16.00 -4.95
N GLN A 91 -15.53 14.88 -4.25
CA GLN A 91 -14.86 14.64 -2.97
C GLN A 91 -13.45 14.12 -3.25
N LEU A 92 -12.44 14.76 -2.66
CA LEU A 92 -11.04 14.58 -3.03
C LEU A 92 -10.34 13.58 -2.08
N LEU A 93 -9.52 12.70 -2.67
CA LEU A 93 -8.49 11.93 -1.96
C LEU A 93 -7.13 12.64 -1.99
N GLY A 94 -6.95 13.55 -2.94
CA GLY A 94 -5.73 14.35 -3.10
C GLY A 94 -6.02 15.63 -3.86
N ALA A 95 -5.21 16.66 -3.61
CA ALA A 95 -5.34 17.96 -4.25
C ALA A 95 -5.07 17.90 -5.77
N PRO A 96 -5.68 18.79 -6.58
CA PRO A 96 -5.34 18.92 -8.00
C PRO A 96 -3.89 19.38 -8.18
N ARG A 97 -3.27 19.01 -9.30
CA ARG A 97 -2.00 19.62 -9.71
C ARG A 97 -2.27 21.00 -10.29
N ILE A 98 -1.49 21.98 -9.88
CA ILE A 98 -1.67 23.38 -10.26
C ILE A 98 -0.54 23.78 -11.19
N PHE A 99 -0.91 24.45 -12.28
CA PHE A 99 0.02 25.01 -13.24
C PHE A 99 -0.38 26.45 -13.54
N GLU A 100 0.61 27.31 -13.74
CA GLU A 100 0.45 28.68 -14.22
C GLU A 100 1.05 28.82 -15.61
N LYS A 101 0.50 29.71 -16.42
CA LYS A 101 1.01 30.00 -17.76
C LYS A 101 1.99 31.17 -17.68
N GLU A 102 3.19 31.02 -18.25
CA GLU A 102 4.15 32.13 -18.30
C GLU A 102 3.55 33.32 -19.06
N ALA A 103 3.69 34.52 -18.51
CA ALA A 103 3.39 35.75 -19.23
C ALA A 103 4.39 35.89 -20.38
N ASP A 104 3.91 36.14 -21.59
CA ASP A 104 4.76 36.46 -22.74
C ASP A 104 5.70 37.60 -22.35
N SER A 105 6.99 37.28 -22.18
CA SER A 105 8.01 38.28 -21.95
C SER A 105 8.08 39.15 -23.21
N SER A 106 7.52 40.34 -23.09
CA SER A 106 7.71 41.42 -24.05
C SER A 106 9.20 41.79 -24.10
N GLY A 107 9.95 41.19 -25.02
CA GLY A 107 11.36 41.51 -25.20
C GLY A 107 12.13 40.55 -26.11
N GLN A 108 12.05 40.76 -27.43
CA GLN A 108 13.14 40.59 -28.42
C GLN A 108 14.01 39.30 -28.42
N ALA A 109 13.55 38.16 -27.87
CA ALA A 109 14.31 36.90 -27.91
C ALA A 109 13.73 35.82 -28.86
N TYR A 110 12.59 36.07 -29.51
CA TYR A 110 11.79 35.03 -30.19
C TYR A 110 11.73 35.13 -31.72
N GLU A 111 12.79 35.59 -32.38
CA GLU A 111 12.91 35.58 -33.85
C GLU A 111 14.15 34.81 -34.36
N ASP A 112 14.67 33.84 -33.60
CA ASP A 112 15.70 32.92 -34.11
C ASP A 112 15.10 31.58 -34.56
N PRO A 113 15.03 31.29 -35.89
CA PRO A 113 14.54 30.02 -36.41
C PRO A 113 15.33 28.79 -35.91
N PHE A 114 16.55 28.97 -35.40
CA PHE A 114 17.38 27.86 -34.90
C PHE A 114 17.03 27.40 -33.47
N GLN A 115 16.27 28.17 -32.68
CA GLN A 115 15.84 27.77 -31.32
C GLN A 115 14.45 27.13 -31.28
N ASN A 116 13.70 27.15 -32.39
CA ASN A 116 12.33 26.63 -32.47
C ASN A 116 12.23 25.11 -32.75
N TYR A 117 13.34 24.37 -32.71
CA TYR A 117 13.34 22.93 -33.02
C TYR A 117 12.68 22.06 -31.92
N CYS A 118 12.43 22.60 -30.71
CA CYS A 118 11.95 21.83 -29.55
C CYS A 118 10.58 22.24 -28.98
N ARG A 119 9.75 23.06 -29.65
CA ARG A 119 8.37 23.34 -29.20
C ARG A 119 7.37 22.65 -30.11
N GLU A 120 7.18 21.35 -29.92
CA GLU A 120 6.16 20.57 -30.65
C GLU A 120 4.95 20.19 -29.79
N THR A 121 4.78 20.70 -28.55
CA THR A 121 3.55 20.43 -27.78
C THR A 121 2.96 21.66 -27.07
N PRO A 122 1.61 21.82 -27.06
CA PRO A 122 0.93 22.89 -26.29
C PRO A 122 1.18 22.87 -24.78
N ASP A 123 1.75 21.78 -24.23
CA ASP A 123 2.03 21.63 -22.80
C ASP A 123 3.30 22.38 -22.34
N ASP A 124 4.15 22.85 -23.26
CA ASP A 124 5.41 23.55 -22.93
C ASP A 124 5.23 24.97 -22.38
N GLN A 125 4.00 25.48 -22.28
CA GLN A 125 3.65 26.81 -21.76
C GLN A 125 3.24 26.83 -20.28
N TRP A 126 3.11 25.66 -19.66
CA TRP A 126 2.55 25.50 -18.30
C TRP A 126 3.64 25.13 -17.29
N ILE A 127 3.86 25.97 -16.28
CA ILE A 127 4.83 25.73 -15.20
C ILE A 127 4.09 25.26 -13.96
N ARG A 128 4.62 24.22 -13.31
CA ARG A 128 4.05 23.70 -12.07
C ARG A 128 4.23 24.71 -10.94
N THR A 129 3.13 25.07 -10.29
CA THR A 129 3.12 26.01 -9.16
C THR A 129 2.42 25.39 -7.96
N THR A 130 2.43 26.09 -6.83
CA THR A 130 1.73 25.71 -5.60
C THR A 130 0.33 26.34 -5.57
N ASP A 131 -0.28 26.40 -4.40
CA ASP A 131 -1.58 27.04 -4.24
C ASP A 131 -1.48 28.55 -4.46
N PHE A 132 -2.15 29.07 -5.49
CA PHE A 132 -2.20 30.51 -5.80
C PHE A 132 -3.30 31.24 -5.02
N THR A 133 -4.18 30.52 -4.33
CA THR A 133 -5.31 31.13 -3.63
C THR A 133 -4.87 31.75 -2.31
N PRO A 134 -5.51 32.84 -1.87
CA PRO A 134 -5.25 33.42 -0.56
C PRO A 134 -5.36 32.38 0.55
N SER A 135 -4.38 32.39 1.47
CA SER A 135 -4.31 31.46 2.61
C SER A 135 -4.30 29.97 2.22
N CYS A 136 -3.85 29.62 1.02
CA CYS A 136 -3.79 28.22 0.56
C CYS A 136 -5.16 27.49 0.61
N ALA A 137 -6.23 28.15 0.15
CA ALA A 137 -7.59 27.62 0.19
C ALA A 137 -7.76 26.29 -0.57
N ILE A 138 -7.05 26.08 -1.68
CA ILE A 138 -7.05 24.78 -2.41
C ILE A 138 -6.44 23.68 -1.55
N GLY A 139 -5.30 23.96 -0.90
CA GLY A 139 -4.60 23.02 -0.02
C GLY A 139 -5.36 22.67 1.26
N GLN A 140 -6.32 23.52 1.66
CA GLN A 140 -7.22 23.27 2.79
C GLN A 140 -8.52 22.54 2.41
N SER A 141 -8.76 22.36 1.10
CA SER A 141 -10.03 21.84 0.59
C SER A 141 -10.02 20.32 0.46
N SER A 142 -11.12 19.71 0.90
CA SER A 142 -11.42 18.28 0.68
C SER A 142 -12.41 18.07 -0.47
N VAL A 143 -12.90 19.16 -1.06
CA VAL A 143 -13.93 19.18 -2.08
C VAL A 143 -13.61 20.23 -3.14
N LEU A 144 -13.83 19.83 -4.40
CA LEU A 144 -13.93 20.73 -5.56
C LEU A 144 -15.38 20.67 -6.06
N CYS A 145 -16.07 21.79 -6.12
CA CYS A 145 -17.47 21.86 -6.58
C CYS A 145 -17.61 22.79 -7.78
N LEU A 146 -18.34 22.34 -8.80
CA LEU A 146 -18.67 23.10 -10.00
C LEU A 146 -20.14 23.49 -9.99
N GLU A 147 -20.44 24.77 -10.06
CA GLU A 147 -21.79 25.28 -10.29
C GLU A 147 -22.06 25.41 -11.80
N LEU A 148 -23.12 24.76 -12.23
CA LEU A 148 -23.47 24.58 -13.63
C LEU A 148 -24.56 25.60 -14.04
N PRO A 149 -24.36 26.34 -15.15
CA PRO A 149 -25.35 27.26 -15.69
C PRO A 149 -26.73 26.61 -15.90
N TYR A 150 -27.78 27.40 -15.69
CA TYR A 150 -29.15 26.95 -15.93
C TYR A 150 -29.36 26.58 -17.40
N GLY A 151 -29.99 25.43 -17.66
CA GLY A 151 -30.28 24.95 -19.01
C GLY A 151 -29.11 24.28 -19.75
N LEU A 152 -27.93 24.16 -19.13
CA LEU A 152 -26.79 23.45 -19.71
C LEU A 152 -27.14 21.97 -19.96
N GLN A 153 -26.89 21.46 -21.17
CA GLN A 153 -26.99 20.03 -21.45
C GLN A 153 -25.82 19.31 -20.79
N LEU A 154 -26.13 18.41 -19.86
CA LEU A 154 -25.14 17.67 -19.10
C LEU A 154 -24.83 16.34 -19.78
N PRO A 155 -23.55 15.97 -19.92
CA PRO A 155 -23.18 14.64 -20.37
C PRO A 155 -23.52 13.59 -19.31
N ASP A 156 -23.48 12.32 -19.68
CA ASP A 156 -23.66 11.23 -18.71
C ASP A 156 -22.43 11.15 -17.80
N PHE A 157 -22.55 11.75 -16.61
CA PHE A 157 -21.53 11.70 -15.58
C PHE A 157 -21.34 10.29 -15.00
N GLY A 158 -22.35 9.41 -15.09
CA GLY A 158 -22.25 8.03 -14.65
C GLY A 158 -21.31 7.19 -15.51
N GLU A 159 -21.22 7.49 -16.81
CA GLU A 159 -20.23 6.87 -17.71
C GLU A 159 -18.82 7.43 -17.50
N ASN A 160 -18.73 8.71 -17.12
CA ASN A 160 -17.47 9.44 -17.04
C ASN A 160 -16.77 9.39 -15.67
N PHE A 161 -17.51 9.22 -14.56
CA PHE A 161 -16.95 9.32 -13.21
C PHE A 161 -17.26 8.08 -12.34
N PRO A 162 -16.23 7.39 -11.81
CA PRO A 162 -16.43 6.31 -10.84
C PRO A 162 -17.12 6.81 -9.57
N GLY A 163 -18.04 6.01 -9.01
CA GLY A 163 -18.73 6.36 -7.75
C GLY A 163 -19.74 7.50 -7.89
N TYR A 164 -20.18 7.82 -9.11
CA TYR A 164 -21.18 8.85 -9.39
C TYR A 164 -22.52 8.59 -8.66
N LYS A 165 -23.07 9.66 -8.07
CA LYS A 165 -24.37 9.66 -7.41
C LYS A 165 -25.18 10.92 -7.76
N GLY A 166 -26.37 10.73 -8.32
CA GLY A 166 -27.34 11.80 -8.53
C GLY A 166 -28.19 12.06 -7.27
N ILE A 167 -28.32 13.33 -6.87
CA ILE A 167 -29.03 13.76 -5.67
C ILE A 167 -30.07 14.82 -6.04
N VAL A 168 -31.35 14.54 -5.80
CA VAL A 168 -32.46 15.47 -6.11
C VAL A 168 -32.73 16.39 -4.91
N ARG A 169 -31.72 17.16 -4.51
CA ARG A 169 -31.75 18.13 -3.40
C ARG A 169 -30.83 19.30 -3.74
N ASP A 170 -31.01 20.42 -3.03
CA ASP A 170 -30.11 21.56 -3.13
C ASP A 170 -28.84 21.31 -2.30
N LEU A 171 -27.74 21.94 -2.69
CA LEU A 171 -26.50 21.97 -1.90
C LEU A 171 -26.31 23.40 -1.40
N VAL A 172 -26.48 23.56 -0.08
CA VAL A 172 -26.29 24.85 0.59
C VAL A 172 -24.80 25.16 0.60
N THR A 173 -24.44 26.31 0.05
CA THR A 173 -23.05 26.77 -0.04
C THR A 173 -22.86 28.01 0.80
N GLU A 174 -21.89 27.99 1.72
CA GLU A 174 -21.59 29.08 2.64
C GLU A 174 -20.10 29.45 2.56
N LEU A 175 -19.80 30.75 2.48
CA LEU A 175 -18.42 31.23 2.55
C LEU A 175 -17.94 31.16 4.00
N CYS A 176 -16.82 30.48 4.24
CA CYS A 176 -16.20 30.38 5.55
C CYS A 176 -14.75 30.87 5.49
N PRO A 177 -14.21 31.41 6.60
CA PRO A 177 -12.78 31.69 6.67
C PRO A 177 -11.99 30.37 6.56
N PRO A 178 -10.78 30.41 5.96
CA PRO A 178 -9.84 29.29 6.02
C PRO A 178 -9.59 28.88 7.47
N PHE A 179 -9.54 27.58 7.74
CA PHE A 179 -9.43 27.04 9.11
C PHE A 179 -8.01 26.60 9.48
N SER A 180 -7.11 26.50 8.50
CA SER A 180 -5.78 25.96 8.73
C SER A 180 -4.91 26.91 9.54
N CYS A 181 -4.18 26.36 10.52
CA CYS A 181 -3.12 27.07 11.24
C CYS A 181 -1.77 27.05 10.49
N SER A 182 -1.71 26.54 9.25
CA SER A 182 -0.48 26.46 8.46
C SER A 182 -0.73 26.55 6.95
N ASP A 183 0.24 27.13 6.24
CA ASP A 183 0.24 27.26 4.78
C ASP A 183 0.57 25.94 4.03
N LEU A 184 0.93 24.87 4.76
CA LEU A 184 1.36 23.59 4.17
C LEU A 184 0.21 22.61 3.86
N GLY A 185 -1.04 22.99 4.15
CA GLY A 185 -2.24 22.18 3.89
C GLY A 185 -3.29 22.29 4.99
N ALA A 186 -4.33 21.46 4.96
CA ALA A 186 -5.36 21.41 5.99
C ALA A 186 -4.80 20.96 7.35
N MET A 187 -4.53 21.90 8.27
CA MET A 187 -4.07 21.62 9.63
C MET A 187 -4.85 22.39 10.68
N VAL A 188 -5.38 21.69 11.68
CA VAL A 188 -6.03 22.28 12.85
C VAL A 188 -5.09 22.23 14.05
N CYS A 189 -5.17 23.28 14.88
CA CYS A 189 -4.40 23.43 16.10
C CYS A 189 -5.35 23.51 17.31
N PRO A 190 -5.04 22.82 18.43
CA PRO A 190 -5.84 22.92 19.64
C PRO A 190 -5.66 24.30 20.29
N PRO A 191 -6.64 24.81 21.06
CA PRO A 191 -6.45 25.98 21.90
C PRO A 191 -5.33 25.76 22.93
N GLU A 192 -4.58 26.81 23.29
CA GLU A 192 -3.41 26.73 24.19
C GLU A 192 -3.71 26.06 25.54
N CYS A 193 -4.95 26.14 26.01
CA CYS A 193 -5.38 25.58 27.28
C CYS A 193 -5.70 24.09 27.23
N VAL A 194 -5.67 23.42 26.05
CA VAL A 194 -6.04 22.01 25.86
C VAL A 194 -4.80 21.12 25.66
N GLY A 195 -4.69 20.06 26.47
CA GLY A 195 -3.53 19.18 26.51
C GLY A 195 -3.69 18.00 25.56
N VAL A 196 -3.71 18.26 24.25
CA VAL A 196 -3.78 17.21 23.23
C VAL A 196 -2.37 16.68 22.93
N PRO A 197 -2.08 15.40 23.21
CA PRO A 197 -0.81 14.79 22.85
C PRO A 197 -0.57 14.83 21.34
N TYR A 198 0.71 14.88 20.94
CA TYR A 198 1.08 15.01 19.54
C TYR A 198 0.52 13.89 18.65
N ASP A 199 0.55 12.65 19.11
CA ASP A 199 0.01 11.47 18.42
C ASP A 199 -1.50 11.59 18.15
N ILE A 200 -2.25 12.13 19.12
CA ILE A 200 -3.68 12.41 18.96
C ILE A 200 -3.89 13.54 17.96
N LEU A 201 -3.16 14.65 18.10
CA LEU A 201 -3.25 15.80 17.19
C LEU A 201 -2.89 15.42 15.75
N PHE A 202 -1.87 14.56 15.58
CA PHE A 202 -1.47 14.02 14.29
C PHE A 202 -2.60 13.19 13.67
N LYS A 203 -3.23 12.29 14.45
CA LYS A 203 -4.37 11.50 13.98
C LYS A 203 -5.54 12.38 13.55
N VAL A 204 -5.86 13.41 14.34
CA VAL A 204 -6.91 14.39 14.01
C VAL A 204 -6.60 15.08 12.69
N ASN A 205 -5.38 15.61 12.52
CA ASN A 205 -4.97 16.29 11.29
C ASN A 205 -4.98 15.37 10.07
N SER A 206 -4.57 14.11 10.22
CA SER A 206 -4.67 13.12 9.14
C SER A 206 -6.13 12.80 8.77
N LEU A 207 -7.05 12.75 9.74
CA LEU A 207 -8.49 12.61 9.46
C LEU A 207 -9.06 13.84 8.72
N VAL A 208 -8.59 15.04 9.04
CA VAL A 208 -8.99 16.28 8.35
C VAL A 208 -8.49 16.27 6.91
N GLN A 209 -7.20 15.95 6.68
CA GLN A 209 -6.60 15.92 5.35
C GLN A 209 -7.26 14.89 4.42
N GLN A 210 -7.72 13.77 4.97
CA GLN A 210 -8.46 12.75 4.21
C GLN A 210 -9.96 13.06 4.05
N GLY A 211 -10.44 14.19 4.58
CA GLY A 211 -11.85 14.59 4.49
C GLY A 211 -12.80 13.81 5.39
N TRP A 212 -12.30 13.03 6.37
CA TRP A 212 -13.15 12.34 7.36
C TRP A 212 -13.70 13.27 8.42
N LEU A 213 -12.94 14.32 8.74
CA LEU A 213 -13.34 15.38 9.66
C LEU A 213 -13.38 16.72 8.92
N PRO A 214 -14.52 17.43 8.91
CA PRO A 214 -14.56 18.78 8.38
C PRO A 214 -13.78 19.71 9.32
N GLY A 215 -12.65 20.23 8.87
CA GLY A 215 -11.82 21.18 9.63
C GLY A 215 -12.61 22.32 10.29
N PRO A 216 -13.55 22.99 9.58
CA PRO A 216 -14.37 24.07 10.16
C PRO A 216 -15.28 23.66 11.33
N LYS A 217 -15.53 22.35 11.52
CA LYS A 217 -16.35 21.82 12.62
C LYS A 217 -15.51 21.45 13.86
N LEU A 218 -14.18 21.61 13.81
CA LEU A 218 -13.26 21.27 14.91
C LEU A 218 -12.97 22.49 15.80
N GLY A 219 -13.96 22.88 16.60
CA GLY A 219 -13.82 23.96 17.60
C GLY A 219 -13.36 23.47 18.98
N ASP A 220 -13.38 24.38 19.96
CA ASP A 220 -12.94 24.14 21.34
C ASP A 220 -13.56 22.88 21.96
N ASN A 221 -14.88 22.69 21.80
CA ASN A 221 -15.59 21.52 22.31
C ASN A 221 -15.01 20.20 21.79
N PHE A 222 -14.60 20.14 20.52
CA PHE A 222 -13.97 18.94 19.95
C PHE A 222 -12.61 18.69 20.62
N PHE A 223 -11.79 19.72 20.76
CA PHE A 223 -10.47 19.60 21.37
C PHE A 223 -10.56 19.20 22.85
N GLU A 224 -11.55 19.67 23.60
CA GLU A 224 -11.81 19.20 24.96
C GLU A 224 -12.15 17.69 25.02
N LEU A 225 -12.77 17.14 23.97
CA LEU A 225 -13.11 15.72 23.86
C LEU A 225 -11.91 14.83 23.49
N VAL A 226 -10.81 15.42 23.04
CA VAL A 226 -9.54 14.72 22.75
C VAL A 226 -8.41 15.17 23.68
N ASP A 227 -8.73 15.90 24.75
CA ASP A 227 -7.78 16.27 25.81
C ASP A 227 -7.46 15.04 26.68
N ALA A 228 -6.22 14.57 26.59
CA ALA A 228 -5.75 13.39 27.33
C ALA A 228 -5.65 13.63 28.85
N ARG A 229 -5.77 14.88 29.32
CA ARG A 229 -5.88 15.19 30.75
C ARG A 229 -7.31 15.00 31.26
N LYS A 230 -8.32 15.11 30.39
CA LYS A 230 -9.74 14.98 30.74
C LYS A 230 -10.29 13.57 30.46
N ARG A 231 -9.65 12.80 29.57
CA ARG A 231 -10.17 11.50 29.09
C ARG A 231 -9.06 10.47 28.94
N ASP A 232 -9.45 9.20 29.03
CA ASP A 232 -8.56 8.05 28.85
C ASP A 232 -7.99 7.99 27.42
N LEU A 233 -6.66 7.93 27.30
CA LEU A 233 -5.96 8.00 26.02
C LEU A 233 -6.36 6.86 25.07
N ALA A 234 -6.49 5.63 25.58
CA ALA A 234 -6.86 4.48 24.75
C ALA A 234 -8.29 4.62 24.17
N CYS A 235 -9.20 5.23 24.93
CA CYS A 235 -10.53 5.56 24.43
C CYS A 235 -10.50 6.62 23.32
N ILE A 236 -9.66 7.65 23.45
CA ILE A 236 -9.47 8.68 22.42
C ILE A 236 -8.91 8.05 21.15
N GLU A 237 -7.80 7.30 21.27
CA GLU A 237 -7.17 6.62 20.15
C GLU A 237 -8.14 5.72 19.39
N TYR A 238 -8.88 4.89 20.14
CA TYR A 238 -9.84 3.98 19.52
C TYR A 238 -11.02 4.70 18.86
N ALA A 239 -11.50 5.82 19.44
CA ALA A 239 -12.55 6.62 18.82
C ALA A 239 -12.06 7.23 17.50
N LEU A 240 -10.85 7.78 17.47
CA LEU A 240 -10.25 8.33 16.25
C LEU A 240 -9.99 7.24 15.20
N ASP A 241 -9.55 6.06 15.61
CA ASP A 241 -9.35 4.93 14.70
C ASP A 241 -10.69 4.42 14.11
N LYS A 242 -11.79 4.52 14.86
CA LYS A 242 -13.12 4.24 14.32
C LYS A 242 -13.56 5.26 13.26
N LEU A 243 -13.16 6.54 13.38
CA LEU A 243 -13.49 7.56 12.39
C LEU A 243 -12.91 7.21 11.00
N TYR A 244 -11.70 6.64 10.93
CA TYR A 244 -11.12 6.13 9.68
C TYR A 244 -11.92 5.03 8.99
N ASN A 245 -12.71 4.29 9.76
CA ASN A 245 -13.50 3.16 9.26
C ASN A 245 -14.95 3.55 8.93
N LEU A 246 -15.29 4.84 9.05
CA LEU A 246 -16.59 5.33 8.61
C LEU A 246 -16.68 5.26 7.09
N ARG A 247 -17.89 5.07 6.58
CA ARG A 247 -18.15 5.09 5.13
C ARG A 247 -18.29 6.50 4.58
N ASP A 248 -18.54 7.46 5.45
CA ASP A 248 -18.80 8.87 5.16
C ASP A 248 -18.10 9.74 6.20
N SER A 249 -17.86 11.01 5.85
CA SER A 249 -17.31 12.03 6.76
C SER A 249 -18.19 12.22 8.00
N CYS A 250 -17.54 12.47 9.14
CA CYS A 250 -18.21 12.74 10.41
C CYS A 250 -18.49 14.24 10.53
N TYR A 251 -19.69 14.65 10.11
CA TYR A 251 -20.11 16.06 10.09
C TYR A 251 -20.34 16.68 11.47
N GLU A 252 -20.60 15.83 12.49
CA GLU A 252 -20.84 16.25 13.87
C GLU A 252 -19.86 15.53 14.83
N PRO A 253 -18.55 15.86 14.75
CA PRO A 253 -17.50 15.08 15.38
C PRO A 253 -17.57 15.09 16.91
N SER A 254 -17.95 16.22 17.51
CA SER A 254 -18.09 16.34 18.96
C SER A 254 -19.19 15.43 19.50
N MET A 255 -20.40 15.48 18.92
CA MET A 255 -21.51 14.60 19.32
C MET A 255 -21.15 13.13 19.09
N TRP A 256 -20.49 12.81 17.98
CA TRP A 256 -20.09 11.45 17.67
C TRP A 256 -19.10 10.89 18.69
N LEU A 257 -18.09 11.68 19.08
CA LEU A 257 -17.13 11.28 20.12
C LEU A 257 -17.81 11.07 21.47
N GLU A 258 -18.73 11.95 21.86
CA GLU A 258 -19.50 11.78 23.10
C GLU A 258 -20.29 10.48 23.11
N GLU A 259 -21.00 10.16 22.02
CA GLU A 259 -21.72 8.89 21.89
C GLU A 259 -20.79 7.68 22.01
N GLN A 260 -19.60 7.75 21.39
CA GLN A 260 -18.63 6.68 21.49
C GLN A 260 -18.14 6.50 22.93
N TYR A 261 -17.79 7.59 23.61
CA TYR A 261 -17.34 7.53 24.99
C TYR A 261 -18.43 7.02 25.93
N MET A 262 -19.71 7.35 25.69
CA MET A 262 -20.83 6.76 26.42
C MET A 262 -20.94 5.25 26.22
N LYS A 263 -20.66 4.74 25.00
CA LYS A 263 -20.59 3.30 24.73
C LYS A 263 -19.40 2.65 25.44
N TYR A 264 -18.24 3.31 25.48
CA TYR A 264 -17.01 2.75 26.08
C TYR A 264 -17.09 2.66 27.59
N ARG A 265 -17.78 3.60 28.25
CA ARG A 265 -18.09 3.52 29.70
C ARG A 265 -18.83 2.24 30.09
N ARG A 266 -19.54 1.59 29.15
CA ARG A 266 -20.27 0.33 29.39
C ARG A 266 -19.40 -0.92 29.15
N LEU A 267 -18.18 -0.77 28.63
CA LEU A 267 -17.26 -1.87 28.35
C LEU A 267 -16.32 -2.11 29.55
N LYS A 268 -16.09 -3.37 29.93
CA LYS A 268 -15.21 -3.75 31.05
C LYS A 268 -13.71 -3.57 30.78
N LYS A 269 -13.30 -3.33 29.53
CA LYS A 269 -11.90 -3.13 29.13
C LYS A 269 -11.81 -2.11 27.98
N PRO A 270 -10.77 -1.26 27.94
CA PRO A 270 -10.53 -0.38 26.81
C PRO A 270 -10.19 -1.20 25.55
N PRO A 271 -10.74 -0.82 24.39
CA PRO A 271 -10.51 -1.50 23.11
C PRO A 271 -9.08 -1.25 22.58
N LYS A 272 -8.54 -2.22 21.83
CA LYS A 272 -7.19 -2.15 21.25
C LYS A 272 -7.22 -1.69 19.79
N SER A 273 -6.32 -0.78 19.44
CA SER A 273 -6.13 -0.27 18.08
C SER A 273 -5.25 -1.19 17.22
N PRO A 274 -5.57 -1.39 15.93
CA PRO A 274 -4.66 -1.99 14.96
C PRO A 274 -3.82 -0.92 14.22
N LEU A 275 -2.49 -1.02 14.28
CA LEU A 275 -1.51 -0.17 13.57
C LEU A 275 -1.54 -0.38 12.04
N ARG A 276 -1.52 0.70 11.20
CA ARG A 276 -1.26 0.65 9.73
C ARG A 276 -0.62 1.93 9.11
N GLU A 277 -0.19 1.75 7.84
CA GLU A 277 0.76 2.44 6.92
C GLU A 277 0.79 3.99 6.85
N ASN A 278 1.94 4.55 6.40
CA ASN A 278 2.41 5.96 6.51
C ASN A 278 2.91 6.37 7.90
N SER A 279 3.75 5.53 8.51
CA SER A 279 4.30 5.79 9.83
C SER A 279 5.48 6.78 9.79
N MET A 280 5.45 7.76 10.69
CA MET A 280 6.59 8.60 11.00
C MET A 280 7.10 8.24 12.40
N TRP A 281 8.42 8.07 12.54
CA TRP A 281 9.06 7.90 13.83
C TRP A 281 9.51 9.27 14.33
N MET A 282 8.93 9.73 15.42
CA MET A 282 9.31 10.99 16.06
C MET A 282 9.96 10.71 17.39
N PHE A 283 11.02 11.45 17.69
CA PHE A 283 11.75 11.34 18.93
C PHE A 283 11.89 12.71 19.57
N ALA A 284 11.27 12.88 20.73
CA ALA A 284 11.49 14.06 21.55
C ALA A 284 12.84 13.92 22.26
N SER A 285 13.79 14.78 21.90
CA SER A 285 15.12 14.77 22.50
C SER A 285 15.03 15.01 24.01
N ARG A 286 15.87 14.32 24.77
CA ARG A 286 16.01 14.48 26.23
C ARG A 286 17.47 14.69 26.60
N TRP A 287 17.74 15.10 27.83
CA TRP A 287 19.11 15.26 28.30
C TRP A 287 19.90 13.94 28.13
N GLY A 288 21.02 14.00 27.39
CA GLY A 288 21.87 12.84 27.07
C GLY A 288 21.37 11.90 25.97
N LEU A 289 20.28 12.24 25.26
CA LEU A 289 19.83 11.46 24.11
C LEU A 289 19.04 12.33 23.11
N THR A 290 19.62 12.52 21.94
CA THR A 290 19.09 13.27 20.80
C THR A 290 18.82 12.35 19.61
N ALA A 291 18.17 12.88 18.57
CA ALA A 291 18.00 12.13 17.33
C ALA A 291 19.33 11.82 16.62
N ASP A 292 20.36 12.65 16.80
CA ASP A 292 21.71 12.41 16.29
C ASP A 292 22.38 11.23 17.00
N ASP A 293 22.28 11.19 18.33
CA ASP A 293 22.80 10.07 19.13
C ASP A 293 22.15 8.74 18.72
N ILE A 294 20.84 8.75 18.41
CA ILE A 294 20.13 7.57 17.90
C ILE A 294 20.65 7.16 16.52
N ARG A 295 20.88 8.12 15.62
CA ARG A 295 21.42 7.85 14.27
C ARG A 295 22.82 7.24 14.36
N GLU A 296 23.66 7.76 15.26
CA GLU A 296 25.01 7.23 15.52
C GLU A 296 24.95 5.81 16.09
N TRP A 297 24.02 5.55 17.03
CA TRP A 297 23.80 4.21 17.58
C TRP A 297 23.35 3.17 16.52
N MET A 298 22.61 3.58 15.49
CA MET A 298 22.11 2.67 14.45
C MET A 298 23.24 2.06 13.60
N GLY A 299 24.36 2.76 13.44
CA GLY A 299 25.53 2.32 12.67
C GLY A 299 26.21 3.46 11.91
N ASP A 300 27.32 3.14 11.26
CA ASP A 300 28.05 4.10 10.43
C ASP A 300 27.53 4.10 8.98
N PHE A 301 26.86 5.19 8.64
CA PHE A 301 26.33 5.46 7.30
C PHE A 301 27.14 6.50 6.52
N CYS A 302 28.25 7.03 7.07
CA CYS A 302 29.01 8.17 6.52
C CYS A 302 29.51 7.92 5.09
N HIS A 303 29.80 6.67 4.74
CA HIS A 303 30.25 6.28 3.41
C HIS A 303 29.12 6.28 2.35
N ILE A 304 27.84 6.39 2.74
CA ILE A 304 26.68 6.35 1.84
C ILE A 304 26.30 7.76 1.38
N LYS A 305 26.85 8.18 0.24
CA LYS A 305 26.59 9.52 -0.33
C LYS A 305 25.22 9.68 -1.02
N ASN A 306 24.62 8.57 -1.47
CA ASN A 306 23.33 8.61 -2.15
C ASN A 306 22.19 8.69 -1.12
N VAL A 307 21.43 9.78 -1.15
CA VAL A 307 20.36 10.09 -0.18
C VAL A 307 19.29 9.00 -0.11
N ALA A 308 18.82 8.49 -1.26
CA ALA A 308 17.81 7.44 -1.30
C ALA A 308 18.33 6.13 -0.69
N LYS A 309 19.58 5.76 -0.98
CA LYS A 309 20.24 4.61 -0.38
C LYS A 309 20.46 4.80 1.11
N TYR A 310 20.87 5.99 1.55
CA TYR A 310 21.05 6.35 2.95
C TYR A 310 19.74 6.18 3.72
N ALA A 311 18.66 6.80 3.25
CA ALA A 311 17.33 6.69 3.86
C ALA A 311 16.84 5.22 3.90
N ALA A 312 17.06 4.45 2.84
CA ALA A 312 16.73 3.02 2.81
C ALA A 312 17.61 2.15 3.72
N ARG A 313 18.81 2.60 4.13
CA ARG A 313 19.65 1.92 5.13
C ARG A 313 19.22 2.29 6.54
N LEU A 314 19.03 3.57 6.82
CA LEU A 314 18.49 4.06 8.09
C LEU A 314 17.12 3.42 8.40
N GLY A 315 16.24 3.34 7.40
CA GLY A 315 14.93 2.70 7.47
C GLY A 315 14.94 1.23 7.91
N GLN A 316 16.07 0.53 7.83
CA GLN A 316 16.16 -0.87 8.23
C GLN A 316 16.06 -1.04 9.74
N SER A 317 16.48 -0.06 10.54
CA SER A 317 16.35 -0.11 12.00
C SER A 317 14.90 0.00 12.48
N PHE A 318 13.98 0.40 11.60
CA PHE A 318 12.58 0.67 11.94
C PHE A 318 11.59 -0.39 11.44
N GLY A 319 12.05 -1.40 10.71
CA GLY A 319 11.16 -2.47 10.24
C GLY A 319 10.85 -3.46 11.36
N SER A 320 9.59 -3.88 11.49
CA SER A 320 9.19 -4.93 12.44
C SER A 320 10.02 -6.20 12.27
N SER A 321 10.59 -6.68 13.37
CA SER A 321 11.36 -7.92 13.47
C SER A 321 11.07 -8.60 14.81
N THR A 322 11.40 -9.90 14.88
CA THR A 322 11.53 -10.61 16.15
C THR A 322 13.00 -10.60 16.54
N GLU A 323 13.36 -9.85 17.58
CA GLU A 323 14.68 -9.96 18.20
C GLU A 323 14.84 -11.36 18.79
N THR A 324 15.88 -12.09 18.38
CA THR A 324 16.06 -13.50 18.77
C THR A 324 17.17 -13.70 19.80
N LEU A 325 18.42 -13.74 19.34
CA LEU A 325 19.59 -14.10 20.13
C LEU A 325 20.73 -13.12 19.85
N THR A 326 21.58 -12.90 20.84
CA THR A 326 22.86 -12.20 20.65
C THR A 326 23.87 -13.18 20.05
N VAL A 327 24.56 -12.74 19.00
CA VAL A 327 25.64 -13.49 18.34
C VAL A 327 26.89 -12.63 18.42
N ALA A 328 27.88 -13.05 19.20
CA ALA A 328 29.11 -12.29 19.36
C ALA A 328 29.96 -12.36 18.08
N LYS A 329 30.83 -11.36 17.85
CA LYS A 329 31.67 -11.27 16.64
C LYS A 329 32.53 -12.52 16.40
N HIS A 330 33.02 -13.16 17.47
CA HIS A 330 33.82 -14.40 17.37
C HIS A 330 33.01 -15.66 17.04
N GLU A 331 31.67 -15.58 17.08
CA GLU A 331 30.76 -16.67 16.71
C GLU A 331 30.29 -16.57 15.26
N ILE A 332 30.83 -15.60 14.52
CA ILE A 332 30.54 -15.31 13.12
C ILE A 332 31.81 -15.44 12.31
N GLU A 333 31.68 -15.98 11.11
CA GLU A 333 32.72 -15.92 10.10
C GLU A 333 32.25 -15.11 8.89
N VAL A 334 33.18 -14.38 8.27
CA VAL A 334 32.94 -13.71 6.99
C VAL A 334 33.54 -14.57 5.89
N ILE A 335 32.67 -15.17 5.08
CA ILE A 335 33.06 -16.04 3.96
C ILE A 335 33.05 -15.27 2.63
N PRO A 336 33.84 -15.68 1.63
CA PRO A 336 33.83 -15.02 0.33
C PRO A 336 32.49 -15.16 -0.38
N ASP A 337 32.17 -14.14 -1.17
CA ASP A 337 31.09 -14.23 -2.16
C ASP A 337 31.48 -15.21 -3.27
N ILE A 338 30.51 -16.01 -3.73
CA ILE A 338 30.67 -16.86 -4.91
C ILE A 338 30.48 -16.00 -6.14
N VAL A 339 31.57 -15.82 -6.89
CA VAL A 339 31.64 -14.96 -8.07
C VAL A 339 32.02 -15.83 -9.26
N LEU A 340 31.22 -15.75 -10.32
CA LEU A 340 31.55 -16.30 -11.62
C LEU A 340 31.52 -15.16 -12.63
N ASP A 341 32.64 -14.99 -13.35
CA ASP A 341 32.93 -13.81 -14.17
C ASP A 341 32.78 -12.49 -13.37
N LYS A 342 31.80 -11.66 -13.75
CA LYS A 342 31.49 -10.37 -13.13
C LYS A 342 30.28 -10.41 -12.19
N TYR A 343 29.66 -11.57 -12.01
CA TYR A 343 28.39 -11.69 -11.31
C TYR A 343 28.55 -12.39 -9.96
N VAL A 344 27.96 -11.80 -8.93
CA VAL A 344 27.86 -12.39 -7.59
C VAL A 344 26.62 -13.29 -7.53
N PHE A 345 26.83 -14.60 -7.39
CA PHE A 345 25.75 -15.60 -7.29
C PHE A 345 25.20 -15.70 -5.88
N SER A 346 26.03 -15.42 -4.87
CA SER A 346 25.68 -15.43 -3.45
C SER A 346 25.18 -14.08 -2.90
N ASP A 347 24.73 -13.17 -3.75
CA ASP A 347 24.35 -11.81 -3.33
C ASP A 347 23.20 -11.85 -2.31
N GLY A 348 23.50 -11.43 -1.08
CA GLY A 348 22.50 -11.31 -0.03
C GLY A 348 22.13 -12.63 0.66
N ILE A 349 22.92 -13.70 0.49
CA ILE A 349 22.70 -14.97 1.19
C ILE A 349 23.95 -15.45 1.95
N GLY A 350 23.75 -15.95 3.16
CA GLY A 350 24.77 -16.57 4.01
C GLY A 350 24.29 -17.90 4.58
N LYS A 351 25.01 -18.40 5.59
CA LYS A 351 24.75 -19.69 6.23
C LYS A 351 24.48 -19.55 7.71
N ILE A 352 23.68 -20.44 8.27
CA ILE A 352 23.43 -20.60 9.70
C ILE A 352 23.66 -22.06 10.09
N SER A 353 24.39 -22.33 11.17
CA SER A 353 24.59 -23.71 11.60
C SER A 353 23.27 -24.35 12.07
N ALA A 354 23.13 -25.65 11.86
CA ALA A 354 21.91 -26.38 12.22
C ALA A 354 21.54 -26.23 13.70
N ASP A 355 22.52 -26.24 14.60
CA ASP A 355 22.27 -26.12 16.04
C ASP A 355 21.88 -24.70 16.46
N PHE A 356 22.42 -23.68 15.80
CA PHE A 356 21.99 -22.30 16.05
C PHE A 356 20.61 -22.03 15.45
N ALA A 357 20.33 -22.55 14.26
CA ALA A 357 19.02 -22.45 13.62
C ALA A 357 17.89 -23.02 14.50
N LYS A 358 18.11 -24.15 15.18
CA LYS A 358 17.13 -24.70 16.16
C LYS A 358 16.81 -23.72 17.28
N LYS A 359 17.83 -23.05 17.82
CA LYS A 359 17.66 -22.06 18.91
C LYS A 359 16.91 -20.81 18.42
N VAL A 360 17.23 -20.33 17.21
CA VAL A 360 16.54 -19.22 16.56
C VAL A 360 15.07 -19.59 16.29
N ALA A 361 14.81 -20.77 15.74
CA ALA A 361 13.46 -21.27 15.47
C ALA A 361 12.59 -21.29 16.73
N LEU A 362 13.12 -21.79 17.86
CA LEU A 362 12.41 -21.80 19.14
C LEU A 362 12.04 -20.37 19.60
N LYS A 363 12.95 -19.40 19.44
CA LYS A 363 12.68 -17.99 19.75
C LYS A 363 11.63 -17.36 18.83
N CYS A 364 11.59 -17.77 17.57
CA CYS A 364 10.55 -17.37 16.62
C CYS A 364 9.20 -18.09 16.83
N GLY A 365 9.06 -18.93 17.87
CA GLY A 365 7.81 -19.62 18.21
C GLY A 365 7.61 -20.97 17.51
N TYR A 366 8.60 -21.46 16.77
CA TYR A 366 8.55 -22.77 16.13
C TYR A 366 8.92 -23.87 17.13
N LYS A 367 7.97 -24.78 17.40
CA LYS A 367 8.15 -25.94 18.28
C LYS A 367 8.12 -27.21 17.45
N GLY A 368 9.11 -28.08 17.60
CA GLY A 368 9.16 -29.40 16.96
C GLY A 368 9.63 -29.42 15.50
N PHE A 369 9.91 -28.27 14.88
CA PHE A 369 10.57 -28.20 13.58
C PHE A 369 11.45 -26.95 13.46
N THR A 370 12.42 -26.99 12.55
CA THR A 370 13.34 -25.87 12.28
C THR A 370 13.19 -25.44 10.82
N PRO A 371 12.84 -24.17 10.54
CA PRO A 371 12.85 -23.64 9.18
C PRO A 371 14.24 -23.73 8.54
N SER A 372 14.32 -24.10 7.26
CA SER A 372 15.59 -24.24 6.53
C SER A 372 16.25 -22.92 6.18
N ALA A 373 15.52 -21.80 6.18
CA ALA A 373 16.09 -20.48 5.92
C ALA A 373 15.39 -19.35 6.71
N PHE A 374 16.16 -18.30 6.98
CA PHE A 374 15.73 -17.14 7.75
C PHE A 374 16.12 -15.86 7.03
N GLN A 375 15.17 -14.95 6.85
CA GLN A 375 15.46 -13.58 6.46
C GLN A 375 15.87 -12.80 7.70
N ILE A 376 17.09 -12.27 7.70
CA ILE A 376 17.71 -11.69 8.89
C ILE A 376 18.13 -10.23 8.72
N ARG A 377 18.25 -9.56 9.85
CA ARG A 377 19.11 -8.38 10.05
C ARG A 377 20.06 -8.68 11.20
N TYR A 378 21.33 -8.35 11.03
CA TYR A 378 22.36 -8.52 12.05
C TYR A 378 23.41 -7.43 11.88
N GLY A 379 23.48 -6.48 12.80
CA GLY A 379 24.29 -5.27 12.62
C GLY A 379 23.96 -4.59 11.29
N GLY A 380 24.97 -4.40 10.44
CA GLY A 380 24.78 -3.88 9.08
C GLY A 380 24.50 -4.94 8.01
N TYR A 381 24.41 -6.22 8.37
CA TYR A 381 24.13 -7.31 7.45
C TYR A 381 22.62 -7.46 7.23
N LYS A 382 22.23 -7.54 5.95
CA LYS A 382 20.85 -7.81 5.51
C LYS A 382 20.85 -8.89 4.44
N GLY A 383 20.02 -9.91 4.63
CA GLY A 383 19.88 -10.98 3.66
C GLY A 383 19.08 -12.17 4.16
N VAL A 384 19.33 -13.31 3.53
CA VAL A 384 18.83 -14.63 3.95
C VAL A 384 20.01 -15.43 4.50
N VAL A 385 19.77 -16.26 5.52
CA VAL A 385 20.71 -17.32 5.93
C VAL A 385 20.01 -18.66 5.82
N ALA A 386 20.67 -19.61 5.14
CA ALA A 386 20.19 -20.98 4.97
C ALA A 386 20.94 -21.93 5.90
N ILE A 387 20.27 -22.98 6.37
CA ILE A 387 20.91 -24.00 7.20
C ILE A 387 22.04 -24.66 6.41
N ASP A 388 23.23 -24.65 6.99
CA ASP A 388 24.34 -25.50 6.56
C ASP A 388 24.57 -26.56 7.64
N PRO A 389 24.24 -27.84 7.39
CA PRO A 389 24.43 -28.93 8.34
C PRO A 389 25.90 -29.15 8.72
N THR A 390 26.85 -28.67 7.90
CA THR A 390 28.29 -28.86 8.09
C THR A 390 28.98 -27.70 8.82
N SER A 391 28.30 -26.55 8.95
CA SER A 391 28.88 -25.36 9.58
C SER A 391 28.89 -25.48 11.11
N SER A 392 30.05 -25.20 11.71
CA SER A 392 30.23 -25.07 13.16
C SER A 392 30.02 -23.64 13.68
N MET A 393 30.12 -22.65 12.79
CA MET A 393 29.93 -21.23 13.12
C MET A 393 28.44 -20.90 13.23
N LYS A 394 28.04 -20.02 14.16
CA LYS A 394 26.62 -19.65 14.30
C LYS A 394 26.10 -19.02 13.02
N LEU A 395 26.85 -18.08 12.45
CA LEU A 395 26.54 -17.43 11.19
C LEU A 395 27.79 -17.35 10.30
N SER A 396 27.63 -17.67 9.02
CA SER A 396 28.64 -17.44 7.99
C SER A 396 28.09 -16.39 7.02
N LEU A 397 28.61 -15.16 7.10
CA LEU A 397 28.07 -14.00 6.38
C LEU A 397 28.98 -13.59 5.22
N ARG A 398 28.42 -12.95 4.19
CA ARG A 398 29.16 -12.51 3.00
C ARG A 398 29.27 -11.00 2.90
N LYS A 399 30.29 -10.50 2.21
CA LYS A 399 30.50 -9.06 2.01
C LYS A 399 29.33 -8.40 1.30
N SER A 400 28.73 -9.08 0.32
CA SER A 400 27.51 -8.64 -0.38
C SER A 400 26.33 -8.36 0.57
N MET A 401 26.26 -9.03 1.73
CA MET A 401 25.20 -8.84 2.72
C MET A 401 25.43 -7.59 3.59
N SER A 402 26.69 -7.16 3.78
CA SER A 402 27.03 -5.98 4.59
C SER A 402 26.63 -4.69 3.87
N LYS A 403 25.70 -3.92 4.45
CA LYS A 403 25.15 -2.71 3.85
C LYS A 403 25.68 -1.42 4.47
N TYR A 404 26.20 -1.50 5.69
CA TYR A 404 26.83 -0.44 6.47
C TYR A 404 27.61 -1.08 7.64
N GLU A 405 28.46 -0.32 8.35
CA GLU A 405 29.19 -0.83 9.51
C GLU A 405 28.39 -0.64 10.79
N SER A 406 28.43 -1.62 11.70
CA SER A 406 27.68 -1.57 12.95
C SER A 406 28.29 -2.50 13.99
N GLU A 407 28.27 -2.07 15.25
CA GLU A 407 28.71 -2.87 16.40
C GLU A 407 27.58 -3.71 17.02
N ASN A 408 26.36 -3.62 16.49
CA ASN A 408 25.21 -4.33 17.03
C ASN A 408 25.32 -5.85 16.78
N THR A 409 25.27 -6.62 17.87
CA THR A 409 25.39 -8.08 17.87
C THR A 409 24.05 -8.81 18.01
N LYS A 410 22.92 -8.11 17.90
CA LYS A 410 21.59 -8.71 17.98
C LYS A 410 21.17 -9.27 16.62
N LEU A 411 20.64 -10.50 16.64
CA LEU A 411 20.04 -11.12 15.46
C LEU A 411 18.53 -10.90 15.45
N ASP A 412 18.07 -10.20 14.42
CA ASP A 412 16.67 -9.97 14.11
C ASP A 412 16.20 -10.90 13.00
N VAL A 413 15.10 -11.62 13.22
CA VAL A 413 14.46 -12.45 12.20
C VAL A 413 13.19 -11.75 11.71
N LEU A 414 13.10 -11.56 10.40
CA LEU A 414 11.96 -10.92 9.74
C LEU A 414 10.98 -11.94 9.18
N ALA A 415 11.50 -13.06 8.68
CA ALA A 415 10.70 -14.15 8.12
C ALA A 415 11.48 -15.46 8.16
N CYS A 416 10.77 -16.58 8.19
CA CYS A 416 11.33 -17.92 8.08
C CYS A 416 10.74 -18.64 6.87
N SER A 417 11.46 -19.63 6.34
CA SER A 417 10.90 -20.54 5.33
C SER A 417 9.70 -21.29 5.91
N LYS A 418 8.61 -21.30 5.14
CA LYS A 418 7.34 -21.93 5.46
C LYS A 418 6.48 -21.98 4.23
N TYR A 419 5.42 -22.77 4.27
CA TYR A 419 4.33 -22.67 3.31
C TYR A 419 3.86 -21.21 3.14
N GLN A 420 3.93 -20.70 1.90
CA GLN A 420 3.22 -19.49 1.51
C GLN A 420 2.46 -19.70 0.20
N PRO A 421 1.15 -19.36 0.17
CA PRO A 421 0.33 -19.54 -1.01
C PRO A 421 0.79 -18.62 -2.16
N CYS A 422 0.81 -19.16 -3.38
CA CYS A 422 1.08 -18.37 -4.58
C CYS A 422 -0.21 -17.82 -5.18
N PHE A 423 -0.13 -16.58 -5.65
CA PHE A 423 -1.19 -15.95 -6.40
C PHE A 423 -0.60 -15.32 -7.66
N LEU A 424 -1.29 -15.45 -8.78
CA LEU A 424 -1.10 -14.52 -9.89
C LEU A 424 -1.58 -13.14 -9.46
N ASN A 425 -0.94 -12.11 -10.00
CA ASN A 425 -1.31 -10.72 -9.85
C ASN A 425 -1.31 -10.07 -11.23
N ARG A 426 -1.74 -8.80 -11.32
CA ARG A 426 -1.78 -8.06 -12.59
C ARG A 426 -0.44 -8.08 -13.33
N GLN A 427 0.68 -7.86 -12.64
CA GLN A 427 2.02 -7.81 -13.25
C GLN A 427 2.40 -9.15 -13.88
N LEU A 428 2.25 -10.25 -13.14
CA LEU A 428 2.53 -11.60 -13.63
C LEU A 428 1.62 -11.99 -14.80
N ILE A 429 0.34 -11.65 -14.75
CA ILE A 429 -0.61 -11.95 -15.83
C ILE A 429 -0.23 -11.17 -17.09
N THR A 430 0.04 -9.87 -16.97
CA THR A 430 0.49 -9.06 -18.11
C THR A 430 1.76 -9.65 -18.71
N LEU A 431 2.75 -10.01 -17.89
CA LEU A 431 4.00 -10.56 -18.37
C LEU A 431 3.82 -11.91 -19.08
N LEU A 432 3.05 -12.82 -18.48
CA LEU A 432 2.77 -14.13 -19.09
C LEU A 432 1.96 -13.98 -20.40
N SER A 433 1.02 -13.03 -20.47
CA SER A 433 0.28 -12.72 -21.70
C SER A 433 1.21 -12.19 -22.80
N THR A 434 2.18 -11.32 -22.46
CA THR A 434 3.21 -10.87 -23.43
C THR A 434 4.16 -11.97 -23.87
N LEU A 435 4.33 -13.01 -23.04
CA LEU A 435 5.08 -14.24 -23.36
C LEU A 435 4.19 -15.29 -24.06
N GLU A 436 3.11 -14.84 -24.70
CA GLU A 436 2.19 -15.64 -25.52
C GLU A 436 1.35 -16.70 -24.76
N VAL A 437 1.23 -16.60 -23.44
CA VAL A 437 0.27 -17.42 -22.70
C VAL A 437 -1.15 -16.91 -23.01
N PRO A 438 -2.05 -17.74 -23.59
CA PRO A 438 -3.36 -17.26 -24.00
C PRO A 438 -4.21 -16.77 -22.83
N ASP A 439 -4.86 -15.60 -22.99
CA ASP A 439 -5.65 -14.97 -21.93
C ASP A 439 -6.79 -15.87 -21.39
N LEU A 440 -7.31 -16.76 -22.23
CA LEU A 440 -8.31 -17.75 -21.85
C LEU A 440 -7.84 -18.64 -20.69
N VAL A 441 -6.53 -18.89 -20.56
CA VAL A 441 -5.95 -19.65 -19.44
C VAL A 441 -6.15 -18.90 -18.12
N PHE A 442 -5.91 -17.59 -18.08
CA PHE A 442 -6.14 -16.78 -16.89
C PHE A 442 -7.62 -16.68 -16.55
N MET A 443 -8.48 -16.51 -17.56
CA MET A 443 -9.93 -16.49 -17.39
C MET A 443 -10.45 -17.83 -16.82
N LYS A 444 -9.90 -18.96 -17.28
CA LYS A 444 -10.22 -20.29 -16.75
C LYS A 444 -9.77 -20.43 -15.28
N LYS A 445 -8.55 -19.97 -14.96
CA LYS A 445 -8.03 -19.98 -13.57
C LYS A 445 -8.85 -19.08 -12.64
N GLN A 446 -9.25 -17.90 -13.11
CA GLN A 446 -10.12 -17.00 -12.36
C GLN A 446 -11.49 -17.64 -12.08
N ARG A 447 -12.12 -18.24 -13.10
CA ARG A 447 -13.39 -18.98 -12.93
C ARG A 447 -13.25 -20.11 -11.92
N ALA A 448 -12.18 -20.90 -12.00
CA ALA A 448 -11.91 -21.98 -11.05
C ALA A 448 -11.75 -21.44 -9.61
N ALA A 449 -11.04 -20.32 -9.43
CA ALA A 449 -10.90 -19.68 -8.12
C ALA A 449 -12.25 -19.21 -7.57
N VAL A 450 -13.12 -18.60 -8.40
CA VAL A 450 -14.47 -18.20 -7.99
C VAL A 450 -15.33 -19.42 -7.61
N GLN A 451 -15.25 -20.50 -8.38
CA GLN A 451 -15.95 -21.75 -8.07
C GLN A 451 -15.49 -22.35 -6.74
N GLN A 452 -14.17 -22.37 -6.49
CA GLN A 452 -13.60 -22.82 -5.23
C GLN A 452 -14.13 -21.97 -4.06
N LEU A 453 -14.16 -20.64 -4.21
CA LEU A 453 -14.68 -19.74 -3.18
C LEU A 453 -16.19 -19.92 -2.91
N ASN A 454 -16.97 -20.25 -3.93
CA ASN A 454 -18.40 -20.56 -3.76
C ASN A 454 -18.60 -21.88 -3.02
N ALA A 455 -17.79 -22.90 -3.30
CA ALA A 455 -17.89 -24.22 -2.68
C ALA A 455 -17.64 -24.19 -1.16
N ILE A 456 -16.86 -23.21 -0.66
CA ILE A 456 -16.62 -23.01 0.78
C ILE A 456 -17.92 -22.83 1.57
N LEU A 457 -18.98 -22.30 0.95
CA LEU A 457 -20.24 -22.03 1.64
C LEU A 457 -21.11 -23.27 1.84
N THR A 458 -20.77 -24.39 1.20
CA THR A 458 -21.64 -25.59 1.18
C THR A 458 -20.88 -26.88 1.52
N ASP A 459 -19.58 -26.94 1.19
CA ASP A 459 -18.76 -28.14 1.37
C ASP A 459 -17.77 -27.92 2.53
N PRO A 460 -17.92 -28.64 3.66
CA PRO A 460 -17.03 -28.51 4.82
C PRO A 460 -15.56 -28.78 4.50
N LEU A 461 -15.25 -29.73 3.60
CA LEU A 461 -13.87 -30.08 3.25
C LEU A 461 -13.24 -28.97 2.40
N LYS A 462 -13.98 -28.45 1.42
CA LYS A 462 -13.53 -27.29 0.63
C LYS A 462 -13.32 -26.06 1.49
N ALA A 463 -14.18 -25.86 2.50
CA ALA A 463 -14.04 -24.78 3.46
C ALA A 463 -12.76 -24.92 4.28
N GLN A 464 -12.49 -26.13 4.78
CA GLN A 464 -11.28 -26.42 5.55
C GLN A 464 -10.02 -26.19 4.70
N ASP A 465 -9.97 -26.73 3.47
CA ASP A 465 -8.86 -26.54 2.54
C ASP A 465 -8.60 -25.05 2.25
N ALA A 466 -9.65 -24.27 2.00
CA ALA A 466 -9.49 -22.85 1.71
C ALA A 466 -8.99 -22.06 2.93
N LEU A 467 -9.47 -22.39 4.13
CA LEU A 467 -9.02 -21.78 5.38
C LEU A 467 -7.56 -22.15 5.68
N ASP A 468 -7.14 -23.38 5.37
CA ASP A 468 -5.75 -23.83 5.52
C ASP A 468 -4.79 -23.11 4.56
N LEU A 469 -5.19 -22.95 3.30
CA LEU A 469 -4.30 -22.45 2.25
C LEU A 469 -4.27 -20.91 2.18
N MET A 470 -5.32 -20.22 2.61
CA MET A 470 -5.53 -18.80 2.25
C MET A 470 -5.67 -17.81 3.43
N SER A 471 -5.70 -18.27 4.69
CA SER A 471 -5.81 -17.39 5.86
C SER A 471 -5.23 -17.99 7.14
N PRO A 472 -3.95 -17.74 7.46
CA PRO A 472 -3.44 -17.99 8.79
C PRO A 472 -3.97 -16.93 9.76
N GLY A 473 -4.61 -17.34 10.86
CA GLY A 473 -5.08 -16.44 11.92
C GLY A 473 -5.92 -17.13 12.99
N GLU A 474 -6.00 -16.54 14.19
CA GLU A 474 -6.75 -17.09 15.33
C GLU A 474 -8.23 -17.31 15.00
N THR A 475 -8.86 -16.35 14.33
CA THR A 475 -10.26 -16.48 13.88
C THR A 475 -10.44 -17.63 12.90
N THR A 476 -9.45 -17.88 12.03
CA THR A 476 -9.49 -19.00 11.07
C THR A 476 -9.35 -20.35 11.80
N ASN A 477 -8.57 -20.43 12.87
CA ASN A 477 -8.44 -21.66 13.66
C ASN A 477 -9.77 -22.07 14.31
N ILE A 478 -10.53 -21.11 14.84
CA ILE A 478 -11.87 -21.37 15.40
C ILE A 478 -12.80 -21.96 14.33
N LEU A 479 -12.80 -21.40 13.12
CA LEU A 479 -13.63 -21.93 12.02
C LEU A 479 -13.21 -23.35 11.61
N LYS A 480 -11.90 -23.65 11.64
CA LYS A 480 -11.39 -25.01 11.37
C LYS A 480 -11.80 -26.00 12.44
N GLU A 481 -11.76 -25.61 13.70
CA GLU A 481 -12.21 -26.45 14.82
C GLU A 481 -13.71 -26.76 14.69
N LEU A 482 -14.54 -25.75 14.37
CA LEU A 482 -15.97 -25.96 14.09
C LEU A 482 -16.20 -26.96 12.95
N LEU A 483 -15.48 -26.80 11.83
CA LEU A 483 -15.57 -27.76 10.71
C LEU A 483 -15.15 -29.17 11.12
N THR A 484 -14.08 -29.29 11.92
CA THR A 484 -13.56 -30.57 12.42
C THR A 484 -14.54 -31.25 13.39
N CYS A 485 -15.29 -30.46 14.18
CA CYS A 485 -16.37 -30.95 15.03
C CYS A 485 -17.65 -31.34 14.26
N GLY A 486 -17.66 -31.22 12.93
CA GLY A 486 -18.78 -31.62 12.07
C GLY A 486 -19.85 -30.55 11.86
N TYR A 487 -19.60 -29.30 12.28
CA TYR A 487 -20.50 -28.19 11.96
C TYR A 487 -20.47 -27.90 10.46
N LYS A 488 -21.65 -27.69 9.87
CA LYS A 488 -21.80 -27.48 8.42
C LYS A 488 -21.85 -25.99 8.07
N PRO A 489 -21.15 -25.55 7.00
CA PRO A 489 -21.14 -24.16 6.51
C PRO A 489 -22.51 -23.52 6.24
N ASP A 490 -23.50 -24.33 5.86
CA ASP A 490 -24.83 -23.91 5.44
C ASP A 490 -25.88 -24.04 6.56
N VAL A 491 -25.51 -24.61 7.70
CA VAL A 491 -26.41 -24.86 8.84
C VAL A 491 -26.07 -24.01 10.04
N GLU A 492 -24.78 -23.92 10.42
CA GLU A 492 -24.37 -23.19 11.62
C GLU A 492 -24.24 -21.69 11.30
N PRO A 493 -25.06 -20.80 11.91
CA PRO A 493 -25.13 -19.39 11.51
C PRO A 493 -23.80 -18.62 11.64
N PHE A 494 -23.02 -18.87 12.69
CA PHE A 494 -21.76 -18.17 12.91
C PHE A 494 -20.72 -18.57 11.84
N LEU A 495 -20.53 -19.86 11.62
CA LEU A 495 -19.66 -20.43 10.58
C LEU A 495 -20.07 -19.93 9.20
N SER A 496 -21.36 -19.97 8.88
CA SER A 496 -21.88 -19.48 7.59
C SER A 496 -21.53 -18.01 7.36
N MET A 497 -21.82 -17.15 8.34
CA MET A 497 -21.53 -15.71 8.25
C MET A 497 -20.03 -15.44 8.08
N MET A 498 -19.18 -16.15 8.83
CA MET A 498 -17.74 -15.99 8.76
C MET A 498 -17.15 -16.46 7.42
N LEU A 499 -17.65 -17.58 6.88
CA LEU A 499 -17.25 -18.08 5.57
C LEU A 499 -17.73 -17.17 4.43
N GLN A 500 -18.91 -16.55 4.56
CA GLN A 500 -19.40 -15.54 3.63
C GLN A 500 -18.51 -14.28 3.62
N ILE A 501 -18.11 -13.78 4.80
CA ILE A 501 -17.18 -12.65 4.92
C ILE A 501 -15.83 -13.00 4.30
N PHE A 502 -15.31 -14.19 4.61
CA PHE A 502 -14.07 -14.69 4.03
C PHE A 502 -14.14 -14.73 2.49
N ARG A 503 -15.20 -15.31 1.93
CA ARG A 503 -15.46 -15.34 0.49
C ARG A 503 -15.53 -13.94 -0.11
N ALA A 504 -16.30 -13.04 0.50
CA ALA A 504 -16.46 -11.66 0.03
C ALA A 504 -15.12 -10.92 -0.02
N SER A 505 -14.29 -11.08 1.02
CA SER A 505 -12.93 -10.53 1.08
C SER A 505 -12.04 -11.04 -0.05
N LYS A 506 -12.04 -12.36 -0.31
CA LYS A 506 -11.24 -12.95 -1.41
C LYS A 506 -11.76 -12.58 -2.80
N LEU A 507 -13.08 -12.45 -2.98
CA LEU A 507 -13.66 -11.94 -4.22
C LEU A 507 -13.29 -10.46 -4.45
N LEU A 508 -13.21 -9.66 -3.40
CA LEU A 508 -12.74 -8.28 -3.48
C LEU A 508 -11.26 -8.22 -3.89
N ASP A 509 -10.39 -9.06 -3.32
CA ASP A 509 -9.00 -9.19 -3.74
C ASP A 509 -8.87 -9.60 -5.23
N LEU A 510 -9.72 -10.53 -5.69
CA LEU A 510 -9.79 -10.91 -7.10
C LEU A 510 -10.19 -9.73 -7.99
N ARG A 511 -11.19 -8.94 -7.59
CA ARG A 511 -11.68 -7.78 -8.36
C ARG A 511 -10.65 -6.64 -8.39
N LEU A 512 -10.10 -6.28 -7.23
CA LEU A 512 -9.24 -5.10 -7.10
C LEU A 512 -7.77 -5.36 -7.46
N LYS A 513 -7.27 -6.59 -7.28
CA LYS A 513 -5.84 -6.90 -7.42
C LYS A 513 -5.56 -8.03 -8.40
N THR A 514 -6.60 -8.65 -8.97
CA THR A 514 -6.49 -9.85 -9.83
C THR A 514 -5.69 -10.94 -9.12
N ARG A 515 -5.90 -11.09 -7.81
CA ARG A 515 -5.14 -12.00 -6.94
C ARG A 515 -5.65 -13.45 -7.09
N ILE A 516 -5.32 -14.10 -8.20
CA ILE A 516 -5.83 -15.45 -8.53
C ILE A 516 -4.97 -16.51 -7.84
N PHE A 517 -5.57 -17.29 -6.94
CA PHE A 517 -4.88 -18.37 -6.23
C PHE A 517 -4.42 -19.48 -7.19
N ILE A 518 -3.18 -19.96 -7.01
CA ILE A 518 -2.61 -21.06 -7.78
C ILE A 518 -2.31 -22.24 -6.84
N PRO A 519 -3.16 -23.29 -6.84
CA PRO A 519 -3.03 -24.42 -5.90
C PRO A 519 -1.68 -25.11 -5.92
N ASP A 520 -1.06 -25.23 -7.10
CA ASP A 520 0.24 -25.88 -7.28
C ASP A 520 1.42 -24.93 -7.09
N GLY A 521 1.17 -23.63 -7.01
CA GLY A 521 2.22 -22.61 -6.87
C GLY A 521 2.51 -22.29 -5.40
N ARG A 522 3.77 -21.97 -5.09
CA ARG A 522 4.17 -21.47 -3.77
C ARG A 522 5.02 -20.22 -3.92
N ALA A 523 4.86 -19.28 -2.97
CA ALA A 523 5.86 -18.25 -2.76
C ALA A 523 6.92 -18.85 -1.82
N MET A 524 8.19 -18.80 -2.22
CA MET A 524 9.27 -19.47 -1.49
C MET A 524 10.47 -18.56 -1.36
N MET A 525 11.25 -18.77 -0.30
CA MET A 525 12.52 -18.09 -0.12
C MET A 525 13.55 -18.68 -1.10
N GLY A 526 14.25 -17.81 -1.83
CA GLY A 526 15.35 -18.21 -2.69
C GLY A 526 16.60 -18.49 -1.85
N CYS A 527 17.18 -19.67 -2.04
CA CYS A 527 18.41 -20.14 -1.40
C CYS A 527 19.46 -20.47 -2.45
N LEU A 528 20.72 -20.58 -2.01
CA LEU A 528 21.86 -20.92 -2.84
C LEU A 528 22.28 -22.35 -2.55
N ASP A 529 22.62 -23.09 -3.60
CA ASP A 529 23.28 -24.38 -3.47
C ASP A 529 24.75 -24.21 -3.11
N GLU A 530 25.04 -24.30 -1.80
CA GLU A 530 26.40 -24.27 -1.25
C GLU A 530 27.20 -25.54 -1.59
N THR A 531 26.55 -26.63 -2.02
CA THR A 531 27.22 -27.89 -2.38
C THR A 531 27.78 -27.88 -3.80
N GLY A 532 27.23 -27.01 -4.67
CA GLY A 532 27.64 -26.91 -6.08
C GLY A 532 27.25 -28.13 -6.92
N THR A 533 26.20 -28.82 -6.52
CA THR A 533 25.66 -30.01 -7.20
C THR A 533 24.69 -29.64 -8.31
N LEU A 534 23.94 -28.54 -8.19
CA LEU A 534 22.98 -28.09 -9.20
C LEU A 534 23.70 -27.47 -10.41
N GLU A 535 23.25 -27.86 -11.61
CA GLU A 535 23.71 -27.27 -12.87
C GLU A 535 22.90 -26.05 -13.29
N TYR A 536 23.41 -25.31 -14.28
CA TYR A 536 22.70 -24.15 -14.81
C TYR A 536 21.33 -24.54 -15.38
N GLY A 537 20.28 -23.83 -14.95
CA GLY A 537 18.90 -24.11 -15.35
C GLY A 537 18.18 -25.12 -14.46
N GLU A 538 18.88 -25.72 -13.49
CA GLU A 538 18.30 -26.63 -12.50
C GLU A 538 17.95 -25.89 -11.19
N VAL A 539 17.01 -26.45 -10.43
CA VAL A 539 16.67 -26.00 -9.07
C VAL A 539 16.33 -27.20 -8.19
N PHE A 540 16.46 -27.06 -6.88
CA PHE A 540 15.94 -28.04 -5.92
C PHE A 540 14.77 -27.45 -5.13
N VAL A 541 13.68 -28.23 -5.00
CA VAL A 541 12.47 -27.84 -4.26
C VAL A 541 11.90 -29.03 -3.50
N GLN A 542 11.80 -28.88 -2.18
CA GLN A 542 11.15 -29.82 -1.29
C GLN A 542 10.11 -29.11 -0.43
N LEU A 543 8.93 -29.71 -0.31
CA LEU A 543 7.79 -29.15 0.40
C LEU A 543 7.67 -29.75 1.81
N SER A 544 7.16 -28.96 2.77
CA SER A 544 6.69 -29.52 4.04
C SER A 544 5.31 -30.18 3.88
N GLY A 545 5.17 -31.38 4.47
CA GLY A 545 3.89 -32.12 4.60
C GLY A 545 3.41 -32.89 3.36
N ASN A 546 2.63 -33.95 3.61
CA ASN A 546 1.94 -34.74 2.56
C ASN A 546 0.72 -33.98 2.04
N ARG A 547 0.76 -33.46 0.81
CA ARG A 547 -0.44 -32.88 0.16
C ARG A 547 -1.49 -33.93 -0.23
N HIS A 548 -1.09 -35.20 -0.34
CA HIS A 548 -1.97 -36.31 -0.70
C HIS A 548 -1.60 -37.56 0.12
N PRO A 549 -2.57 -38.22 0.76
CA PRO A 549 -2.35 -39.57 1.29
C PRO A 549 -2.05 -40.49 0.09
N GLY A 550 -0.77 -40.77 -0.16
CA GLY A 550 -0.31 -41.60 -1.27
C GLY A 550 0.83 -41.05 -2.13
N SER A 551 1.26 -39.79 -1.97
CA SER A 551 2.49 -39.31 -2.64
C SER A 551 3.73 -39.79 -1.87
N ALA A 552 4.55 -40.63 -2.49
CA ALA A 552 5.72 -41.25 -1.86
C ALA A 552 6.90 -40.28 -1.64
N SER A 553 6.84 -39.05 -2.16
CA SER A 553 7.94 -38.08 -2.13
C SER A 553 7.40 -36.64 -2.06
N ASN A 554 8.03 -35.80 -1.23
CA ASN A 554 7.76 -34.36 -1.10
C ASN A 554 8.67 -33.50 -2.02
N HIS A 555 9.47 -34.15 -2.86
CA HIS A 555 10.39 -33.50 -3.81
C HIS A 555 9.65 -33.18 -5.10
N ILE A 556 9.88 -32.00 -5.65
CA ILE A 556 9.35 -31.60 -6.95
C ILE A 556 10.40 -31.90 -8.02
N GLU A 557 9.99 -32.61 -9.06
CA GLU A 557 10.83 -32.93 -10.21
C GLU A 557 10.14 -32.49 -11.52
N GLY A 558 10.93 -32.10 -12.52
CA GLY A 558 10.44 -31.70 -13.83
C GLY A 558 10.38 -30.18 -14.03
N LYS A 559 9.60 -29.73 -15.01
CA LYS A 559 9.57 -28.30 -15.38
C LYS A 559 8.85 -27.46 -14.33
N VAL A 560 9.49 -26.39 -13.89
CA VAL A 560 8.92 -25.40 -12.98
C VAL A 560 9.05 -24.00 -13.55
N VAL A 561 8.13 -23.12 -13.18
CA VAL A 561 8.19 -21.69 -13.52
C VAL A 561 8.50 -20.91 -12.26
N VAL A 562 9.55 -20.11 -12.30
CA VAL A 562 9.96 -19.23 -11.22
C VAL A 562 9.79 -17.79 -11.66
N ALA A 563 9.21 -16.97 -10.79
CA ALA A 563 9.09 -15.54 -11.02
C ALA A 563 9.36 -14.74 -9.73
N LYS A 564 9.91 -13.54 -9.87
CA LYS A 564 10.19 -12.64 -8.74
C LYS A 564 9.30 -11.41 -8.83
N ASN A 565 8.47 -11.17 -7.81
CA ASN A 565 7.68 -9.95 -7.72
C ASN A 565 8.50 -8.79 -7.11
N PRO A 566 8.37 -7.56 -7.61
CA PRO A 566 7.58 -7.16 -8.79
C PRO A 566 8.22 -7.63 -10.11
N CYS A 567 7.40 -8.03 -11.08
CA CYS A 567 7.86 -8.46 -12.40
C CYS A 567 7.70 -7.32 -13.40
N LEU A 568 8.80 -6.86 -14.00
CA LEU A 568 8.84 -5.73 -14.93
C LEU A 568 9.48 -6.09 -16.27
N HIS A 569 10.36 -7.08 -16.30
CA HIS A 569 11.08 -7.52 -17.49
C HIS A 569 10.66 -8.94 -17.89
N PRO A 570 10.60 -9.30 -19.19
CA PRO A 570 10.31 -10.68 -19.65
C PRO A 570 11.18 -11.76 -18.99
N GLY A 571 12.45 -11.42 -18.70
CA GLY A 571 13.39 -12.30 -17.99
C GLY A 571 13.10 -12.52 -16.50
N ASP A 572 12.15 -11.79 -15.89
CA ASP A 572 11.73 -11.99 -14.49
C ASP A 572 10.92 -13.28 -14.30
N VAL A 573 10.51 -13.92 -15.39
CA VAL A 573 9.89 -15.26 -15.43
C VAL A 573 10.85 -16.20 -16.12
N ARG A 574 11.23 -17.30 -15.44
CA ARG A 574 12.08 -18.34 -16.02
C ARG A 574 11.45 -19.72 -15.89
N VAL A 575 11.60 -20.52 -16.93
CA VAL A 575 11.34 -21.96 -16.91
C VAL A 575 12.63 -22.67 -16.53
N LEU A 576 12.59 -23.45 -15.46
CA LEU A 576 13.72 -24.19 -14.90
C LEU A 576 13.34 -25.66 -14.73
N LYS A 577 14.32 -26.51 -14.45
CA LYS A 577 14.13 -27.94 -14.18
C LYS A 577 14.34 -28.21 -12.70
N ALA A 578 13.30 -28.60 -11.99
CA ALA A 578 13.43 -29.12 -10.64
C ALA A 578 14.02 -30.53 -10.68
N VAL A 579 15.05 -30.76 -9.89
CA VAL A 579 15.78 -32.04 -9.79
C VAL A 579 15.92 -32.46 -8.32
N ASN A 580 15.96 -33.75 -8.08
CA ASN A 580 16.15 -34.31 -6.74
C ASN A 580 17.64 -34.50 -6.46
N VAL A 581 18.12 -33.85 -5.38
CA VAL A 581 19.53 -33.86 -4.96
C VAL A 581 19.59 -34.25 -3.48
N PRO A 582 20.11 -35.45 -3.14
CA PRO A 582 20.17 -35.95 -1.76
C PRO A 582 20.86 -35.00 -0.77
N GLU A 583 21.92 -34.34 -1.21
CA GLU A 583 22.71 -33.39 -0.42
C GLU A 583 21.87 -32.18 0.03
N LEU A 584 20.79 -31.85 -0.69
CA LEU A 584 19.90 -30.72 -0.44
C LEU A 584 18.62 -31.08 0.31
N HIS A 585 18.42 -32.35 0.73
CA HIS A 585 17.19 -32.80 1.43
C HIS A 585 16.89 -32.10 2.76
N HIS A 586 17.87 -31.40 3.33
CA HIS A 586 17.71 -30.56 4.51
C HIS A 586 16.99 -29.22 4.21
N MET A 587 16.86 -28.85 2.94
CA MET A 587 16.28 -27.60 2.47
C MET A 587 14.79 -27.76 2.17
N VAL A 588 13.92 -27.33 3.09
CA VAL A 588 12.47 -27.48 3.02
C VAL A 588 11.78 -26.12 2.96
N ASP A 589 10.74 -26.02 2.14
CA ASP A 589 9.96 -24.81 1.87
C ASP A 589 10.78 -23.63 1.31
N CYS A 590 11.86 -23.96 0.61
CA CYS A 590 12.72 -23.04 -0.12
C CYS A 590 12.88 -23.50 -1.58
N VAL A 591 13.24 -22.57 -2.46
CA VAL A 591 13.78 -22.88 -3.79
C VAL A 591 15.29 -22.70 -3.72
N VAL A 592 16.06 -23.73 -4.04
CA VAL A 592 17.53 -23.67 -4.07
C VAL A 592 18.00 -23.50 -5.51
N PHE A 593 18.80 -22.47 -5.75
CA PHE A 593 19.36 -22.10 -7.05
C PHE A 593 20.84 -22.51 -7.17
N PRO A 594 21.30 -22.82 -8.40
CA PRO A 594 22.69 -23.18 -8.65
C PRO A 594 23.60 -21.97 -8.45
N GLN A 595 24.83 -22.25 -8.01
CA GLN A 595 25.92 -21.28 -8.00
C GLN A 595 26.69 -21.21 -9.33
N LYS A 596 26.18 -21.87 -10.38
CA LYS A 596 26.81 -22.02 -11.70
C LYS A 596 25.96 -21.39 -12.81
N GLY A 597 26.63 -21.00 -13.89
CA GLY A 597 26.02 -20.71 -15.20
C GLY A 597 26.05 -19.24 -15.62
N SER A 598 25.41 -18.94 -16.76
CA SER A 598 25.41 -17.59 -17.34
C SER A 598 24.26 -16.73 -16.83
N ARG A 599 24.53 -15.44 -16.60
CA ARG A 599 23.59 -14.46 -16.05
C ARG A 599 23.17 -13.38 -17.03
#